data_AF-A0A5M6C3P4-F1
#
_entry.id   AF-A0A5M6C3P4-F1
#
_cell.length_a   1.000
_cell.length_b   1.000
_cell.length_c   1.000
_cell.angle_alpha   90.00
_cell.angle_beta   90.00
_cell.angle_gamma   90.00
#
_symmetry.space_group_name_H-M   'P 1'
#
loop_
_entity.id
_entity.type
_entity.pdbx_description
1 polymer ?
#
loop_
_entity_poly.entity_id
_entity_poly.type
_entity_poly.pdbx_seq_one_letter_code
_entity_poly.pdbx_strand_id
1 'polypeptide(L)'
;MAGLFQSALAPFTLKGFYLLTWGTALGSNVWQVISGFRTYKTLPRQTFGTLQSRLTPLFFSFQTLTTSALLFTHLYFHPSLISSPRVEPHWATSEQGQQGLLIVASMVPQLLNWLVVGPLATDAMFERHRLERLEGKEHDEPNPTDAMDKVNKKFSTLHGISSALSTVSFLALAGLGLVVSM
;
A
#
# COMPACT_ATOMS: atom_id res chain seq x y z
N MET A 1 -12.09 9.34 38.36
CA MET A 1 -12.12 10.45 37.37
C MET A 1 -10.75 10.68 36.71
N ALA A 2 -9.64 10.78 37.44
CA ALA A 2 -8.30 10.97 36.84
C ALA A 2 -7.89 9.88 35.81
N GLY A 3 -8.25 8.62 36.06
CA GLY A 3 -7.96 7.50 35.13
C GLY A 3 -8.76 7.55 33.82
N LEU A 4 -9.98 8.11 33.83
CA LEU A 4 -10.80 8.25 32.61
C LEU A 4 -10.22 9.32 31.67
N PHE A 5 -9.74 10.44 32.22
CA PHE A 5 -9.09 11.49 31.43
C PHE A 5 -7.71 11.07 30.89
N GLN A 6 -6.90 10.34 31.66
CA GLN A 6 -5.64 9.78 31.15
C GLN A 6 -5.87 8.76 30.04
N SER A 7 -6.88 7.89 30.16
CA SER A 7 -7.27 6.95 29.10
C SER A 7 -7.83 7.67 27.87
N ALA A 8 -8.59 8.76 28.03
CA ALA A 8 -9.09 9.56 26.93
C ALA A 8 -7.97 10.28 26.14
N LEU A 9 -6.85 10.59 26.80
CA LEU A 9 -5.69 11.21 26.17
C LEU A 9 -4.69 10.20 25.59
N ALA A 10 -4.84 8.91 25.88
CA ALA A 10 -3.94 7.85 25.42
C ALA A 10 -3.65 7.88 23.90
N PRO A 11 -4.63 8.14 23.01
CA PRO A 11 -4.37 8.25 21.56
C PRO A 11 -3.49 9.45 21.15
N PHE A 12 -3.45 10.51 21.98
CA PHE A 12 -2.64 11.70 21.75
C PHE A 12 -1.22 11.60 22.34
N THR A 13 -0.88 10.48 22.94
CA THR A 13 0.52 10.17 23.29
C THR A 13 1.27 9.69 22.07
N LEU A 14 2.61 9.79 22.05
CA LEU A 14 3.39 9.29 20.91
C LEU A 14 3.24 7.77 20.69
N LYS A 15 3.00 7.00 21.77
CA LYS A 15 2.69 5.56 21.69
C LYS A 15 1.29 5.32 21.10
N GLY A 16 0.31 6.12 21.51
CA GLY A 16 -1.04 6.09 20.91
C GLY A 16 -1.01 6.46 19.43
N PHE A 17 -0.24 7.48 19.07
CA PHE A 17 -0.01 7.88 17.68
C PHE A 17 0.61 6.76 16.85
N TYR A 18 1.64 6.07 17.38
CA TYR A 18 2.23 4.89 16.74
C TYR A 18 1.17 3.83 16.45
N LEU A 19 0.37 3.47 17.46
CA LEU A 19 -0.67 2.44 17.34
C LEU A 19 -1.78 2.84 16.35
N LEU A 20 -2.25 4.09 16.41
CA LEU A 20 -3.24 4.62 15.47
C LEU A 20 -2.72 4.63 14.05
N THR A 21 -1.47 5.04 13.84
CA THR A 21 -0.84 5.10 12.52
C THR A 21 -0.70 3.69 11.92
N TRP A 22 -0.22 2.74 12.71
CA TRP A 22 -0.16 1.33 12.31
C TRP A 22 -1.55 0.75 12.01
N GLY A 23 -2.51 0.92 12.92
CA GLY A 23 -3.86 0.41 12.77
C GLY A 23 -4.58 1.01 11.57
N THR A 24 -4.35 2.30 11.29
CA THR A 24 -4.85 2.98 10.10
C THR A 24 -4.22 2.40 8.82
N ALA A 25 -2.90 2.24 8.78
CA ALA A 25 -2.21 1.66 7.62
C ALA A 25 -2.69 0.24 7.30
N LEU A 26 -2.82 -0.61 8.32
CA LEU A 26 -3.33 -1.98 8.16
C LEU A 26 -4.82 -1.99 7.76
N GLY A 27 -5.65 -1.22 8.47
CA GLY A 27 -7.09 -1.12 8.22
C GLY A 27 -7.41 -0.59 6.83
N SER A 28 -6.66 0.39 6.33
CA SER A 28 -6.80 0.90 4.96
C SER A 28 -6.44 -0.15 3.92
N ASN A 29 -5.42 -1.00 4.15
CA ASN A 29 -5.11 -2.13 3.26
C ASN A 29 -6.27 -3.14 3.22
N VAL A 30 -6.82 -3.52 4.38
CA VAL A 30 -7.99 -4.41 4.47
C VAL A 30 -9.18 -3.81 3.73
N TRP A 31 -9.48 -2.54 3.97
CA TRP A 31 -10.59 -1.85 3.33
C TRP A 31 -10.41 -1.73 1.82
N GLN A 32 -9.18 -1.52 1.33
CA GLN A 32 -8.90 -1.44 -0.10
C GLN A 32 -9.25 -2.75 -0.83
N VAL A 33 -9.00 -3.91 -0.21
CA VAL A 33 -9.37 -5.21 -0.78
C VAL A 33 -10.89 -5.36 -0.84
N ILE A 34 -11.60 -5.08 0.26
CA ILE A 34 -13.05 -5.26 0.37
C ILE A 34 -13.77 -4.30 -0.59
N SER A 35 -13.43 -3.02 -0.53
CA SER A 35 -14.06 -1.98 -1.32
C SER A 35 -13.69 -2.09 -2.80
N GLY A 36 -12.45 -2.45 -3.11
CA GLY A 36 -11.98 -2.74 -4.47
C GLY A 36 -12.77 -3.88 -5.13
N PHE A 37 -12.93 -5.01 -4.42
CA PHE A 37 -13.72 -6.14 -4.93
C PHE A 37 -15.18 -5.76 -5.17
N ARG A 38 -15.81 -5.08 -4.20
CA ARG A 38 -17.21 -4.65 -4.35
C ARG A 38 -17.37 -3.70 -5.54
N THR A 39 -16.46 -2.76 -5.70
CA THR A 39 -16.50 -1.77 -6.79
C THR A 39 -16.32 -2.45 -8.15
N TYR A 40 -15.37 -3.39 -8.28
CA TYR A 40 -15.15 -4.16 -9.51
C TYR A 40 -16.39 -4.95 -9.94
N LYS A 41 -17.11 -5.55 -8.97
CA LYS A 41 -18.35 -6.30 -9.25
C LYS A 41 -19.57 -5.44 -9.52
N THR A 42 -19.52 -4.15 -9.20
CA THR A 42 -20.69 -3.26 -9.28
C THR A 42 -20.63 -2.35 -10.51
N LEU A 43 -19.45 -1.88 -10.91
CA LEU A 43 -19.30 -0.89 -11.97
C LEU A 43 -18.94 -1.53 -13.32
N PRO A 44 -19.42 -0.96 -14.44
CA PRO A 44 -18.88 -1.28 -15.76
C PRO A 44 -17.36 -1.03 -15.80
N ARG A 45 -16.64 -1.85 -16.57
CA ARG A 45 -15.17 -1.91 -16.56
C ARG A 45 -14.48 -0.57 -16.82
N GLN A 46 -14.96 0.22 -17.78
CA GLN A 46 -14.39 1.54 -18.07
C GLN A 46 -14.67 2.57 -16.95
N THR A 47 -15.85 2.50 -16.32
CA THR A 47 -16.21 3.32 -15.15
C THR A 47 -15.36 2.94 -13.94
N PHE A 48 -15.18 1.63 -13.70
CA PHE A 48 -14.27 1.11 -12.68
C PHE A 48 -12.85 1.61 -12.91
N GLY A 49 -12.32 1.49 -14.13
CA GLY A 49 -10.97 1.96 -14.47
C GLY A 49 -10.81 3.46 -14.22
N THR A 50 -11.80 4.26 -14.63
CA THR A 50 -11.80 5.71 -14.38
C THR A 50 -11.80 6.03 -12.89
N LEU A 51 -12.61 5.34 -12.09
CA LEU A 51 -12.63 5.52 -10.63
C LEU A 51 -11.28 5.10 -10.00
N GLN A 52 -10.72 3.95 -10.39
CA GLN A 52 -9.42 3.49 -9.90
C GLN A 52 -8.30 4.48 -10.24
N SER A 53 -8.29 5.08 -11.43
CA SER A 53 -7.29 6.09 -11.79
C SER A 53 -7.23 7.29 -10.82
N ARG A 54 -8.32 7.55 -10.08
CA ARG A 54 -8.39 8.58 -9.05
C ARG A 54 -8.09 8.04 -7.65
N LEU A 55 -8.55 6.84 -7.34
CA LEU A 55 -8.38 6.23 -6.01
C LEU A 55 -6.97 5.67 -5.79
N THR A 56 -6.38 5.03 -6.79
CA THR A 56 -5.06 4.40 -6.71
C THR A 56 -3.96 5.35 -6.24
N PRO A 57 -3.74 6.55 -6.85
CA PRO A 57 -2.71 7.47 -6.36
C PRO A 57 -3.02 8.01 -4.97
N LEU A 58 -4.30 8.23 -4.63
CA LEU A 58 -4.71 8.66 -3.29
C LEU A 58 -4.39 7.60 -2.24
N PHE A 59 -4.70 6.33 -2.52
CA PHE A 59 -4.42 5.21 -1.63
C PHE A 59 -2.92 5.04 -1.40
N PHE A 60 -2.12 4.98 -2.47
CA PHE A 60 -0.69 4.72 -2.32
C PHE A 60 0.06 5.90 -1.71
N SER A 61 -0.34 7.15 -1.98
CA SER A 61 0.21 8.32 -1.30
C SER A 61 -0.13 8.31 0.19
N PHE A 62 -1.41 8.10 0.54
CA PHE A 62 -1.85 7.99 1.93
C PHE A 62 -1.09 6.90 2.69
N GLN A 63 -0.94 5.73 2.09
CA GLN A 63 -0.20 4.63 2.68
C GLN A 63 1.28 4.93 2.86
N THR A 64 1.93 5.50 1.85
CA THR A 64 3.34 5.89 1.92
C THR A 64 3.55 6.89 3.06
N LEU A 65 2.70 7.92 3.15
CA LEU A 65 2.80 8.94 4.19
C LEU A 65 2.53 8.36 5.59
N THR A 66 1.51 7.52 5.72
CA THR A 66 1.13 6.90 7.00
C THR A 66 2.23 5.94 7.48
N THR A 67 2.75 5.07 6.60
CA THR A 67 3.86 4.17 6.96
C THR A 67 5.19 4.89 7.17
N SER A 68 5.41 6.03 6.49
CA SER A 68 6.55 6.92 6.80
C SER A 68 6.44 7.51 8.20
N ALA A 69 5.26 8.03 8.57
CA ALA A 69 5.01 8.55 9.91
C ALA A 69 5.19 7.47 11.00
N LEU A 70 4.77 6.23 10.70
CA LEU A 70 4.99 5.07 11.55
C LEU A 70 6.50 4.80 11.72
N LEU A 71 7.26 4.80 10.62
CA LEU A 71 8.71 4.60 10.64
C LEU A 71 9.44 5.69 11.42
N PHE A 72 9.09 6.96 11.21
CA PHE A 72 9.67 8.08 11.96
C PHE A 72 9.41 7.95 13.45
N THR A 73 8.19 7.57 13.83
CA THR A 73 7.83 7.36 15.24
C THR A 73 8.57 6.16 15.83
N HIS A 74 8.75 5.08 15.06
CA HIS A 74 9.55 3.91 15.45
C HIS A 74 11.00 4.29 15.75
N LEU A 75 11.62 5.03 14.83
CA LEU A 75 13.00 5.47 14.94
C LEU A 75 13.21 6.48 16.07
N TYR A 76 12.19 7.28 16.38
CA TYR A 76 12.21 8.16 17.55
C TYR A 76 12.31 7.36 18.86
N PHE A 77 11.58 6.25 19.00
CA PHE A 77 11.68 5.37 20.17
C PHE A 77 12.96 4.52 20.20
N HIS A 78 13.56 4.29 19.04
CA HIS A 78 14.70 3.39 18.86
C HIS A 78 15.88 4.05 18.12
N PRO A 79 16.47 5.13 18.66
CA PRO A 79 17.52 5.90 17.99
C PRO A 79 18.79 5.09 17.72
N SER A 80 19.04 4.01 18.48
CA SER A 80 20.18 3.11 18.27
C SER A 80 20.15 2.39 16.91
N LEU A 81 18.99 2.34 16.24
CA LEU A 81 18.87 1.83 14.87
C LEU A 81 19.50 2.77 13.83
N ILE A 82 19.62 4.07 14.13
CA ILE A 82 20.26 5.03 13.22
C ILE A 82 21.72 5.22 13.61
N SER A 83 21.95 5.59 14.85
CA SER A 83 23.28 5.90 15.37
C SER A 83 23.29 5.79 16.88
N SER A 84 24.27 5.07 17.42
CA SER A 84 24.54 5.04 18.86
C SER A 84 26.04 5.13 19.09
N PRO A 85 26.50 5.92 20.08
CA PRO A 85 27.92 5.98 20.43
C PRO A 85 28.49 4.66 20.98
N ARG A 86 27.63 3.71 21.35
CA ARG A 86 28.02 2.49 22.09
C ARG A 86 27.70 1.20 21.35
N VAL A 87 26.80 1.25 20.37
CA VAL A 87 26.30 0.07 19.67
C VAL A 87 26.11 0.43 18.19
N GLU A 88 26.60 -0.41 17.29
CA GLU A 88 26.35 -0.23 15.87
C GLU A 88 24.87 -0.49 15.50
N PRO A 89 24.35 0.11 14.43
CA PRO A 89 22.99 -0.14 13.95
C PRO A 89 22.68 -1.63 13.80
N HIS A 90 21.68 -2.10 14.55
CA HIS A 90 21.37 -3.53 14.72
C HIS A 90 20.01 -3.91 14.11
N TRP A 91 19.77 -3.51 12.86
CA TRP A 91 18.48 -3.73 12.17
C TRP A 91 18.09 -5.20 12.04
N ALA A 92 19.04 -6.09 11.76
CA ALA A 92 18.75 -7.51 11.55
C ALA A 92 18.73 -8.34 12.85
N THR A 93 19.41 -7.86 13.90
CA THR A 93 19.75 -8.65 15.09
C THR A 93 18.97 -8.27 16.34
N SER A 94 18.16 -7.21 16.28
CA SER A 94 17.31 -6.76 17.39
C SER A 94 15.84 -6.85 17.02
N GLU A 95 14.98 -7.03 18.02
CA GLU A 95 13.53 -7.05 17.84
C GLU A 95 13.00 -5.73 17.25
N GLN A 96 13.49 -4.60 17.76
CA GLN A 96 13.14 -3.27 17.26
C GLN A 96 13.62 -3.07 15.82
N GLY A 97 14.77 -3.65 15.46
CA GLY A 97 15.27 -3.65 14.10
C GLY A 97 14.37 -4.44 13.16
N GLN A 98 13.94 -5.64 13.55
CA GLN A 98 13.01 -6.48 12.79
C GLN A 98 11.65 -5.80 12.60
N GLN A 99 11.12 -5.16 13.64
CA GLN A 99 9.91 -4.33 13.54
C GLN A 99 10.10 -3.18 12.54
N GLY A 100 11.24 -2.49 12.60
CA GLY A 100 11.60 -1.44 11.64
C GLY A 100 11.68 -1.95 10.20
N LEU A 101 12.26 -3.13 9.98
CA LEU A 101 12.33 -3.79 8.66
C LEU A 101 10.95 -4.13 8.13
N LEU A 102 10.01 -4.56 8.97
CA LEU A 102 8.62 -4.80 8.56
C LEU A 102 7.92 -3.51 8.14
N ILE A 103 8.16 -2.39 8.85
CA ILE A 103 7.62 -1.08 8.43
C ILE A 103 8.19 -0.68 7.07
N VAL A 104 9.49 -0.82 6.86
CA VAL A 104 10.15 -0.52 5.58
C VAL A 104 9.65 -1.44 4.46
N ALA A 105 9.47 -2.72 4.74
CA ALA A 105 8.93 -3.71 3.82
C ALA A 105 7.47 -3.42 3.43
N SER A 106 6.75 -2.61 4.21
CA SER A 106 5.45 -2.08 3.83
C SER A 106 5.53 -0.73 3.09
N MET A 107 6.39 0.17 3.53
CA MET A 107 6.50 1.51 2.97
C MET A 107 7.03 1.51 1.53
N VAL A 108 8.11 0.76 1.27
CA VAL A 108 8.82 0.79 -0.03
C VAL A 108 7.94 0.29 -1.18
N PRO A 109 7.22 -0.85 -1.09
CA PRO A 109 6.37 -1.29 -2.19
C PRO A 109 5.22 -0.32 -2.48
N GLN A 110 4.67 0.34 -1.46
CA GLN A 110 3.61 1.34 -1.61
C GLN A 110 4.14 2.61 -2.28
N LEU A 111 5.37 3.03 -1.95
CA LEU A 111 6.05 4.13 -2.64
C LEU A 111 6.31 3.81 -4.11
N LEU A 112 6.78 2.59 -4.42
CA LEU A 112 6.98 2.13 -5.81
C LEU A 112 5.66 2.09 -6.58
N ASN A 113 4.60 1.64 -5.94
CA ASN A 113 3.26 1.65 -6.51
C ASN A 113 2.75 3.08 -6.76
N TRP A 114 3.01 4.00 -5.85
CA TRP A 114 2.61 5.41 -6.00
C TRP A 114 3.33 6.08 -7.18
N LEU A 115 4.65 5.95 -7.24
CA LEU A 115 5.48 6.76 -8.13
C LEU A 115 5.77 6.12 -9.48
N VAL A 116 5.71 4.78 -9.57
CA VAL A 116 6.17 4.05 -10.77
C VAL A 116 5.09 3.12 -11.29
N VAL A 117 4.74 2.06 -10.55
CA VAL A 117 3.95 0.95 -11.11
C VAL A 117 2.48 1.35 -11.31
N GLY A 118 1.89 2.08 -10.36
CA GLY A 118 0.50 2.53 -10.42
C GLY A 118 0.21 3.48 -11.60
N PRO A 119 1.01 4.54 -11.81
CA PRO A 119 0.89 5.39 -13.00
C PRO A 119 1.01 4.59 -14.31
N LEU A 120 2.03 3.74 -14.44
CA LEU A 120 2.23 2.94 -15.64
C LEU A 120 1.07 1.96 -15.91
N ALA A 121 0.52 1.34 -14.86
CA ALA A 121 -0.65 0.46 -14.98
C ALA A 121 -1.89 1.24 -15.42
N THR A 122 -2.08 2.45 -14.89
CA THR A 122 -3.19 3.34 -15.23
C THR A 122 -3.11 3.79 -16.69
N ASP A 123 -1.92 4.14 -17.17
CA ASP A 123 -1.71 4.49 -18.58
C ASP A 123 -2.01 3.30 -19.51
N ALA A 124 -1.54 2.10 -19.17
CA ALA A 124 -1.83 0.90 -19.94
C ALA A 124 -3.34 0.56 -19.95
N MET A 125 -4.04 0.79 -18.84
CA MET A 125 -5.48 0.62 -18.74
C MET A 125 -6.23 1.60 -19.66
N PHE A 126 -5.86 2.89 -19.66
CA PHE A 126 -6.51 3.87 -20.53
C PHE A 126 -6.21 3.64 -22.01
N GLU A 127 -4.99 3.19 -22.34
CA GLU A 127 -4.67 2.80 -23.72
C GLU A 127 -5.51 1.61 -24.17
N ARG A 128 -5.70 0.62 -23.30
CA ARG A 128 -6.62 -0.50 -23.56
C ARG A 128 -8.05 -0.02 -23.79
N HIS A 129 -8.57 0.88 -22.96
CA HIS A 129 -9.90 1.48 -23.17
C HIS A 129 -10.00 2.28 -24.47
N ARG A 130 -8.90 2.90 -24.92
CA ARG A 130 -8.86 3.58 -26.21
C ARG A 130 -8.98 2.59 -27.37
N LEU A 131 -8.22 1.50 -27.34
CA LEU A 131 -8.30 0.45 -28.37
C LEU A 131 -9.67 -0.20 -28.42
N GLU A 132 -10.31 -0.46 -27.28
CA GLU A 132 -11.68 -0.99 -27.25
C GLU A 132 -12.67 -0.12 -28.03
N ARG A 133 -12.56 1.20 -27.90
CA ARG A 133 -13.41 2.15 -28.63
C ARG A 133 -13.07 2.23 -30.11
N LEU A 134 -11.80 2.11 -30.48
CA LEU A 134 -11.34 2.20 -31.87
C LEU A 134 -11.67 0.92 -32.65
N GLU A 135 -11.52 -0.23 -32.02
CA GLU A 135 -11.75 -1.54 -32.64
C GLU A 135 -13.21 -2.00 -32.54
N GLY A 136 -14.00 -1.37 -31.65
CA GLY A 136 -15.38 -1.78 -31.38
C GLY A 136 -15.48 -3.17 -30.74
N LYS A 137 -14.40 -3.61 -30.08
CA LYS A 137 -14.26 -4.94 -29.47
C LYS A 137 -13.80 -4.82 -28.04
N GLU A 138 -14.28 -5.72 -27.19
CA GLU A 138 -13.73 -5.85 -25.84
C GLU A 138 -12.33 -6.47 -25.85
N HIS A 139 -11.55 -6.17 -24.81
CA HIS A 139 -10.16 -6.61 -24.71
C HIS A 139 -9.93 -8.12 -24.66
N ASP A 140 -10.96 -8.89 -24.32
CA ASP A 140 -10.95 -10.32 -24.05
C ASP A 140 -11.75 -11.08 -25.09
N GLU A 141 -12.18 -10.39 -26.16
CA GLU A 141 -12.76 -11.06 -27.30
C GLU A 141 -11.73 -11.99 -27.97
N PRO A 142 -12.19 -13.13 -28.54
CA PRO A 142 -11.34 -14.02 -29.30
C PRO A 142 -10.64 -13.31 -30.47
N ASN A 143 -9.40 -13.71 -30.77
CA ASN A 143 -8.58 -13.16 -31.84
C ASN A 143 -8.34 -11.64 -31.71
N PRO A 144 -7.71 -11.18 -30.60
CA PRO A 144 -7.37 -9.77 -30.44
C PRO A 144 -6.37 -9.33 -31.52
N THR A 145 -6.40 -8.04 -31.86
CA THR A 145 -5.33 -7.44 -32.69
C THR A 145 -3.99 -7.52 -31.96
N ASP A 146 -2.88 -7.47 -32.70
CA ASP A 146 -1.54 -7.42 -32.11
C ASP A 146 -1.37 -6.24 -31.13
N ALA A 147 -2.04 -5.11 -31.43
CA ALA A 147 -2.05 -3.94 -30.56
C ALA A 147 -2.80 -4.20 -29.25
N MET A 148 -3.98 -4.84 -29.32
CA MET A 148 -4.77 -5.21 -28.15
C MET A 148 -4.03 -6.25 -27.28
N ASP A 149 -3.45 -7.30 -27.89
CA ASP A 149 -2.67 -8.31 -27.17
C ASP A 149 -1.47 -7.69 -26.44
N LYS A 150 -0.74 -6.78 -27.11
CA LYS A 150 0.39 -6.08 -26.51
C LYS A 150 -0.02 -5.24 -25.30
N VAL A 151 -1.10 -4.46 -25.39
CA VAL A 151 -1.54 -3.64 -24.26
C VAL A 151 -2.13 -4.48 -23.12
N ASN A 152 -2.81 -5.60 -23.44
CA ASN A 152 -3.32 -6.54 -22.45
C ASN A 152 -2.19 -7.15 -21.63
N LYS A 153 -1.13 -7.63 -22.28
CA LYS A 153 0.07 -8.14 -21.61
C LYS A 153 0.70 -7.06 -20.74
N LYS A 154 0.89 -5.86 -21.27
CA LYS A 154 1.46 -4.73 -20.51
C LYS A 154 0.63 -4.42 -19.26
N PHE A 155 -0.68 -4.26 -19.39
CA PHE A 155 -1.56 -3.99 -18.27
C PHE A 155 -1.55 -5.13 -17.25
N SER A 156 -1.69 -6.38 -17.70
CA SER A 156 -1.72 -7.55 -16.82
C SER A 156 -0.42 -7.68 -16.00
N THR A 157 0.74 -7.50 -16.64
CA THR A 157 2.04 -7.52 -15.95
C THR A 157 2.13 -6.40 -14.91
N LEU A 158 1.81 -5.15 -15.27
CA LEU A 158 1.90 -4.02 -14.35
C LEU A 158 0.91 -4.14 -13.19
N HIS A 159 -0.32 -4.56 -13.46
CA HIS A 159 -1.34 -4.80 -12.44
C HIS A 159 -0.94 -5.93 -11.49
N GLY A 160 -0.37 -7.02 -12.03
CA GLY A 160 0.15 -8.14 -11.24
C GLY A 160 1.30 -7.71 -10.32
N ILE A 161 2.27 -6.95 -10.82
CA ILE A 161 3.36 -6.38 -10.02
C ILE A 161 2.78 -5.48 -8.93
N SER A 162 1.85 -4.59 -9.27
CA SER A 162 1.23 -3.67 -8.31
C SER A 162 0.50 -4.40 -7.18
N SER A 163 -0.19 -5.50 -7.54
CA SER A 163 -0.88 -6.37 -6.59
C SER A 163 0.10 -7.08 -5.66
N ALA A 164 1.20 -7.64 -6.19
CA ALA A 164 2.23 -8.29 -5.40
C ALA A 164 2.89 -7.33 -4.40
N LEU A 165 3.24 -6.12 -4.84
CA LEU A 165 3.77 -5.06 -3.97
C LEU A 165 2.78 -4.72 -2.84
N SER A 166 1.49 -4.63 -3.14
CA SER A 166 0.44 -4.38 -2.16
C SER A 166 0.30 -5.54 -1.17
N THR A 167 0.37 -6.79 -1.64
CA THR A 167 0.34 -7.98 -0.79
C THR A 167 1.52 -8.03 0.17
N VAL A 168 2.75 -7.77 -0.29
CA VAL A 168 3.93 -7.67 0.59
C VAL A 168 3.70 -6.61 1.66
N SER A 169 3.13 -5.47 1.28
CA SER A 169 2.87 -4.37 2.22
C SER A 169 1.85 -4.70 3.29
N PHE A 170 0.77 -5.39 2.90
CA PHE A 170 -0.25 -5.88 3.81
C PHE A 170 0.32 -6.92 4.77
N LEU A 171 1.04 -7.92 4.26
CA LEU A 171 1.64 -8.98 5.09
C LEU A 171 2.68 -8.44 6.07
N ALA A 172 3.47 -7.45 5.65
CA ALA A 172 4.45 -6.81 6.52
C ALA A 172 3.78 -6.04 7.69
N LEU A 173 2.69 -5.31 7.44
CA LEU A 173 1.92 -4.62 8.49
C LEU A 173 1.21 -5.59 9.43
N ALA A 174 0.66 -6.69 8.90
CA ALA A 174 0.05 -7.74 9.70
C ALA A 174 1.10 -8.44 10.58
N GLY A 175 2.26 -8.78 10.00
CA GLY A 175 3.40 -9.35 10.70
C GLY A 175 3.92 -8.43 11.80
N LEU A 176 3.99 -7.12 11.56
CA LEU A 176 4.36 -6.14 12.59
C LEU A 176 3.40 -6.19 13.78
N GLY A 177 2.10 -6.28 13.53
CA GLY A 177 1.09 -6.43 14.59
C GLY A 177 1.29 -7.68 15.43
N LEU A 178 1.61 -8.81 14.78
CA LEU A 178 1.90 -10.07 15.47
C LEU A 178 3.16 -9.96 16.34
N VAL A 179 4.26 -9.42 15.77
CA VAL A 179 5.54 -9.27 16.49
C VAL A 179 5.39 -8.36 17.71
N VAL A 180 4.65 -7.26 17.61
CA VAL A 180 4.42 -6.34 18.74
C VAL A 180 3.49 -6.93 19.81
N SER A 181 2.71 -7.97 19.48
CA SER A 181 1.76 -8.61 20.40
C SER A 181 2.31 -9.81 21.18
N MET A 182 3.50 -10.30 20.82
CA MET A 182 4.20 -11.41 21.47
C MET A 182 5.14 -10.91 22.56
#